data_AF-A0A7X7BZU1-F1
#
_entry.id   AF-A0A7X7BZU1-F1
#
_cell.length_a   1.000
_cell.length_b   1.000
_cell.length_c   1.000
_cell.angle_alpha   90.00
_cell.angle_beta   90.00
_cell.angle_gamma   90.00
#
_symmetry.space_group_name_H-M   'P 1'
#
loop_
_entity.id
_entity.type
_entity.pdbx_description
1 polymer ?
#
loop_
_entity_poly.entity_id
_entity_poly.type
_entity_poly.pdbx_seq_one_letter_code
_entity_poly.pdbx_strand_id
1 'polypeptide(L)'
;MKKGNIVAILSIAALTAAISISSCNKYVLPEISITPDSLFFSADSQSATILINSNVIWDFSFDNEENKAPQWLNFDPLYGGDTLQIQKVTVTIQRNESDQARVIKVGVKSETLNKMLYIYQEAREPISEQEAKPSAK
;
A
#
# COMPACT_ATOMS: atom_id res chain seq x y z
N MET A 1 -8.60 92.26 22.25
CA MET A 1 -8.67 91.28 21.13
C MET A 1 -7.71 90.13 21.44
N LYS A 2 -8.23 88.97 21.87
CA LYS A 2 -7.43 87.77 22.21
C LYS A 2 -7.56 86.78 21.04
N LYS A 3 -6.46 86.52 20.33
CA LYS A 3 -6.39 85.46 19.32
C LYS A 3 -6.12 84.13 20.04
N GLY A 4 -7.14 83.27 20.14
CA GLY A 4 -6.99 81.91 20.63
C GLY A 4 -6.44 81.02 19.52
N ASN A 5 -5.27 80.42 19.74
CA ASN A 5 -4.72 79.40 18.87
C ASN A 5 -5.54 78.11 19.05
N ILE A 6 -6.23 77.68 17.99
CA ILE A 6 -6.93 76.40 17.98
C ILE A 6 -5.90 75.33 17.60
N VAL A 7 -5.51 74.51 18.56
CA VAL A 7 -4.72 73.30 18.31
C VAL A 7 -5.69 72.21 17.88
N ALA A 8 -5.63 71.80 16.62
CA ALA A 8 -6.38 70.65 16.12
C ALA A 8 -5.63 69.37 16.50
N ILE A 9 -6.23 68.56 17.39
CA ILE A 9 -5.69 67.26 17.78
C ILE A 9 -6.21 66.21 16.79
N LEU A 10 -5.34 65.72 15.92
CA LEU A 10 -5.65 64.64 14.98
C LEU A 10 -5.61 63.31 15.75
N SER A 11 -6.78 62.73 16.02
CA SER A 11 -6.88 61.41 16.65
C SER A 11 -6.92 60.34 15.57
N ILE A 12 -5.85 59.55 15.44
CA ILE A 12 -5.81 58.39 14.54
C ILE A 12 -6.34 57.19 15.32
N ALA A 13 -7.56 56.75 15.01
CA ALA A 13 -8.10 55.49 15.52
C ALA A 13 -7.49 54.33 14.74
N ALA A 14 -6.56 53.59 15.34
CA ALA A 14 -6.04 52.36 14.76
C ALA A 14 -7.04 51.21 14.99
N LEU A 15 -7.72 50.78 13.93
CA LEU A 15 -8.60 49.62 13.96
C LEU A 15 -7.75 48.36 13.72
N THR A 16 -7.43 47.63 14.79
CA THR A 16 -6.82 46.29 14.67
C THR A 16 -7.90 45.25 14.41
N ALA A 17 -7.98 44.76 13.18
CA ALA A 17 -8.75 43.57 12.84
C ALA A 17 -7.96 42.32 13.28
N ALA A 18 -8.48 41.57 14.25
CA ALA A 18 -7.94 40.26 14.60
C ALA A 18 -8.47 39.23 13.60
N ILE A 19 -7.58 38.63 12.80
CA ILE A 19 -7.92 37.51 11.91
C ILE A 19 -7.74 36.22 12.71
N SER A 20 -8.85 35.56 13.04
CA SER A 20 -8.81 34.21 13.62
C SER A 20 -8.70 33.19 12.49
N ILE A 21 -7.50 32.65 12.26
CA ILE A 21 -7.32 31.51 11.34
C ILE A 21 -7.63 30.23 12.13
N SER A 22 -8.88 29.78 12.05
CA SER A 22 -9.28 28.48 12.60
C SER A 22 -8.92 27.38 11.60
N SER A 23 -7.77 26.73 11.76
CA SER A 23 -7.46 25.50 11.02
C SER A 23 -8.25 24.34 11.63
N CYS A 24 -9.33 23.91 10.96
CA CYS A 24 -10.16 22.77 11.37
C CYS A 24 -9.66 21.43 10.83
N ASN A 25 -8.40 21.31 10.39
CA ASN A 25 -7.88 20.03 9.91
C ASN A 25 -7.44 19.17 11.10
N LYS A 26 -8.29 18.21 11.47
CA LYS A 26 -7.91 17.12 12.37
C LYS A 26 -6.83 16.29 11.66
N TYR A 27 -5.57 16.56 11.96
CA TYR A 27 -4.46 15.77 11.45
C TYR A 27 -4.60 14.33 11.97
N VAL A 28 -4.72 13.38 11.05
CA VAL A 28 -4.67 11.95 11.34
C VAL A 28 -3.34 11.43 10.81
N LEU A 29 -2.60 10.70 11.65
CA LEU A 29 -1.34 10.09 11.23
C LEU A 29 -1.61 9.07 10.12
N PRO A 30 -0.82 9.07 9.04
CA PRO A 30 -0.85 7.99 8.04
C PRO A 30 -0.69 6.63 8.70
N GLU A 31 -1.54 5.69 8.33
CA GLU A 31 -1.53 4.32 8.80
C GLU A 31 -1.77 3.38 7.61
N ILE A 32 -1.00 2.29 7.59
CA ILE A 32 -1.21 1.17 6.67
C ILE A 32 -0.79 -0.13 7.34
N SER A 33 -1.62 -1.17 7.20
CA SER A 33 -1.36 -2.52 7.70
C SER A 33 -1.91 -3.57 6.75
N ILE A 34 -1.28 -4.75 6.76
CA ILE A 34 -1.58 -5.87 5.88
C ILE A 34 -1.80 -7.11 6.76
N THR A 35 -2.81 -7.92 6.46
CA THR A 35 -3.04 -9.20 7.14
C THR A 35 -3.62 -10.25 6.18
N PRO A 36 -2.99 -11.42 6.03
CA PRO A 36 -1.65 -11.77 6.52
C PRO A 36 -0.54 -10.99 5.80
N ASP A 37 0.65 -10.89 6.41
CA ASP A 37 1.85 -10.28 5.81
C ASP A 37 2.69 -11.30 5.01
N SER A 38 2.27 -12.55 4.99
CA SER A 38 2.90 -13.64 4.25
C SER A 38 1.84 -14.57 3.66
N LEU A 39 2.05 -15.02 2.43
CA LEU A 39 1.24 -16.02 1.76
C LEU A 39 2.11 -17.18 1.30
N PHE A 40 1.61 -18.40 1.50
CA PHE A 40 2.27 -19.64 1.13
C PHE A 40 1.35 -20.41 0.18
N PHE A 41 1.89 -20.77 -0.96
CA PHE A 41 1.19 -21.48 -2.01
C PHE A 41 1.95 -22.74 -2.41
N SER A 42 1.21 -23.78 -2.78
CA SER A 42 1.79 -24.94 -3.46
C SER A 42 2.22 -24.58 -4.88
N ALA A 43 2.80 -25.54 -5.59
CA ALA A 43 3.15 -25.35 -6.99
C ALA A 43 1.94 -25.06 -7.90
N ASP A 44 0.70 -25.36 -7.49
CA ASP A 44 -0.50 -25.17 -8.31
C ASP A 44 -0.97 -23.73 -8.41
N SER A 45 -1.85 -23.46 -9.38
CA SER A 45 -2.57 -22.19 -9.45
C SER A 45 -3.53 -22.08 -8.28
N GLN A 46 -3.44 -20.99 -7.52
CA GLN A 46 -4.24 -20.75 -6.31
C GLN A 46 -4.58 -19.26 -6.17
N SER A 47 -5.51 -18.96 -5.27
CA SER A 47 -5.78 -17.60 -4.84
C SER A 47 -5.89 -17.51 -3.32
N ALA A 48 -5.55 -16.35 -2.80
CA ALA A 48 -5.69 -16.00 -1.38
C ALA A 48 -6.18 -14.57 -1.24
N THR A 49 -6.72 -14.24 -0.06
CA THR A 49 -7.13 -12.87 0.24
C THR A 49 -6.21 -12.28 1.29
N ILE A 50 -5.77 -11.04 1.06
CA ILE A 50 -5.17 -10.17 2.07
C ILE A 50 -6.13 -9.04 2.42
N LEU A 51 -6.02 -8.57 3.65
CA LEU A 51 -6.73 -7.41 4.16
C LEU A 51 -5.74 -6.24 4.25
N ILE A 52 -6.08 -5.12 3.64
CA ILE A 52 -5.33 -3.88 3.75
C ILE A 52 -6.20 -2.87 4.52
N ASN A 53 -5.72 -2.44 5.68
CA ASN A 53 -6.33 -1.35 6.43
C ASN A 53 -5.43 -0.12 6.29
N SER A 54 -5.98 0.96 5.73
CA SER A 54 -5.24 2.17 5.41
C SER A 54 -6.13 3.39 5.54
N ASN A 55 -5.59 4.51 6.01
CA ASN A 55 -6.23 5.83 5.92
C ASN A 55 -5.57 6.74 4.88
N VAL A 56 -4.70 6.16 4.06
CA VAL A 56 -4.02 6.83 2.94
C VAL A 56 -4.20 6.03 1.66
N ILE A 57 -4.04 6.70 0.54
CA ILE A 57 -3.96 6.07 -0.78
C ILE A 57 -2.73 5.16 -0.82
N TRP A 58 -2.89 3.99 -1.42
CA TRP A 58 -1.81 3.04 -1.56
C TRP A 58 -1.81 2.33 -2.91
N ASP A 59 -0.64 1.87 -3.31
CA ASP A 59 -0.37 1.03 -4.47
C ASP A 59 0.62 -0.09 -4.12
N PHE A 60 0.85 -1.01 -5.06
CA PHE A 60 1.85 -2.05 -4.93
C PHE A 60 3.18 -1.63 -5.58
N SER A 61 4.27 -1.95 -4.89
CA SER A 61 5.64 -1.91 -5.38
C SER A 61 6.24 -3.31 -5.30
N PHE A 62 7.12 -3.65 -6.23
CA PHE A 62 7.65 -4.99 -6.39
C PHE A 62 9.17 -4.96 -6.29
N ASP A 63 9.73 -5.83 -5.44
CA ASP A 63 11.18 -5.96 -5.28
C ASP A 63 11.76 -6.80 -6.43
N ASN A 64 11.72 -6.23 -7.63
CA ASN A 64 12.33 -6.77 -8.85
C ASN A 64 12.81 -5.63 -9.76
N GLU A 65 13.59 -5.99 -10.78
CA GLU A 65 14.24 -5.01 -11.67
C GLU A 65 13.25 -4.06 -12.37
N GLU A 66 12.04 -4.53 -12.65
CA GLU A 66 11.02 -3.76 -13.36
C GLU A 66 10.06 -3.00 -12.45
N ASN A 67 10.12 -3.23 -11.14
CA ASN A 67 9.13 -2.78 -10.15
C ASN A 67 7.68 -3.05 -10.59
N LYS A 68 7.42 -4.26 -11.09
CA LYS A 68 6.12 -4.69 -11.61
C LYS A 68 5.75 -6.09 -11.15
N ALA A 69 4.45 -6.39 -11.13
CA ALA A 69 3.99 -7.75 -10.86
C ALA A 69 4.57 -8.71 -11.92
N PRO A 70 5.25 -9.79 -11.51
CA PRO A 70 5.61 -10.86 -12.44
C PRO A 70 4.37 -11.44 -13.11
N GLN A 71 4.52 -11.98 -14.32
CA GLN A 71 3.38 -12.54 -15.08
C GLN A 71 2.60 -13.64 -14.33
N TRP A 72 3.24 -14.33 -13.38
CA TRP A 72 2.62 -15.38 -12.59
C TRP A 72 1.82 -14.87 -11.38
N LEU A 73 1.82 -13.58 -11.09
CA LEU A 73 1.20 -12.98 -9.90
C LEU A 73 0.26 -11.83 -10.29
N ASN A 74 -0.96 -11.85 -9.74
CA ASN A 74 -1.94 -10.78 -9.93
C ASN A 74 -2.57 -10.35 -8.61
N PHE A 75 -2.92 -9.06 -8.50
CA PHE A 75 -3.67 -8.49 -7.38
C PHE A 75 -4.93 -7.81 -7.92
N ASP A 76 -6.04 -7.94 -7.19
CA ASP A 76 -7.27 -7.22 -7.48
C ASP A 76 -7.97 -6.78 -6.17
N PRO A 77 -8.15 -5.47 -5.92
CA PRO A 77 -7.67 -4.34 -6.74
C PRO A 77 -6.14 -4.12 -6.63
N LEU A 78 -5.55 -3.40 -7.60
CA LEU A 78 -4.12 -3.03 -7.63
C LEU A 78 -3.78 -1.76 -6.82
N TYR A 79 -4.79 -0.98 -6.46
CA TYR A 79 -4.66 0.23 -5.68
C TYR A 79 -5.89 0.38 -4.79
N GLY A 80 -5.74 1.15 -3.73
CA GLY A 80 -6.85 1.44 -2.83
C GLY A 80 -6.81 2.87 -2.33
N GLY A 81 -7.99 3.35 -1.95
CA GLY A 81 -8.18 4.72 -1.49
C GLY A 81 -8.04 4.87 0.02
N ASP A 82 -7.96 6.14 0.45
CA ASP A 82 -8.37 6.62 1.77
C ASP A 82 -9.85 6.27 1.96
N THR A 83 -10.08 5.06 2.42
CA THR A 83 -11.33 4.68 3.03
C THR A 83 -10.95 4.19 4.41
N LEU A 84 -11.59 4.70 5.47
CA LEU A 84 -11.41 4.19 6.84
C LEU A 84 -11.93 2.73 7.00
N GLN A 85 -11.97 1.96 5.90
CA GLN A 85 -12.51 0.63 5.77
C GLN A 85 -11.41 -0.33 5.35
N ILE A 86 -11.52 -1.57 5.85
CA ILE A 86 -10.64 -2.67 5.46
C ILE A 86 -10.95 -3.05 4.00
N GLN A 87 -9.93 -2.98 3.16
CA GLN A 87 -9.99 -3.37 1.76
C GLN A 87 -9.53 -4.82 1.61
N LYS A 88 -10.31 -5.63 0.88
CA LYS A 88 -9.96 -7.01 0.53
C LYS A 88 -9.25 -7.01 -0.81
N VAL A 89 -8.04 -7.55 -0.87
CA VAL A 89 -7.32 -7.76 -2.12
C VAL A 89 -7.19 -9.26 -2.37
N THR A 90 -7.62 -9.69 -3.55
CA THR A 90 -7.43 -11.06 -4.02
C THR A 90 -6.07 -11.15 -4.70
N VAL A 91 -5.23 -12.05 -4.18
CA VAL A 91 -3.93 -12.42 -4.76
C VAL A 91 -4.13 -13.72 -5.52
N THR A 92 -3.85 -13.71 -6.82
CA THR A 92 -3.93 -14.90 -7.67
C THR A 92 -2.55 -15.23 -8.19
N ILE A 93 -2.17 -16.49 -8.08
CA ILE A 93 -0.91 -17.02 -8.57
C ILE A 93 -1.15 -18.09 -9.65
N GLN A 94 -0.32 -18.09 -10.69
CA GLN A 94 -0.27 -19.16 -11.69
C GLN A 94 0.61 -20.30 -11.21
N ARG A 95 0.30 -21.52 -11.65
CA ARG A 95 1.13 -22.71 -11.40
C ARG A 95 2.61 -22.44 -11.67
N ASN A 96 3.46 -22.92 -10.76
CA ASN A 96 4.89 -22.99 -10.95
C ASN A 96 5.27 -24.28 -11.67
N GLU A 97 5.68 -24.16 -12.92
CA GLU A 97 6.14 -25.32 -13.70
C GLU A 97 7.65 -25.57 -13.57
N SER A 98 8.40 -24.72 -12.87
CA SER A 98 9.84 -24.91 -12.67
C SER A 98 10.13 -25.79 -11.44
N ASP A 99 11.34 -26.32 -11.40
CA ASP A 99 11.95 -27.03 -10.29
C ASP A 99 12.48 -26.09 -9.18
N GLN A 100 12.23 -24.79 -9.29
CA GLN A 100 12.66 -23.77 -8.33
C GLN A 100 11.47 -23.09 -7.69
N ALA A 101 11.51 -22.91 -6.38
CA ALA A 101 10.51 -22.12 -5.67
C ALA A 101 10.58 -20.64 -6.09
N ARG A 102 9.45 -19.95 -6.04
CA ARG A 102 9.35 -18.51 -6.30
C ARG A 102 9.13 -17.78 -4.99
N VAL A 103 9.86 -16.69 -4.82
CA VAL A 103 9.66 -15.76 -3.69
C VAL A 103 9.63 -14.36 -4.24
N ILE A 104 8.65 -13.57 -3.81
CA ILE A 104 8.63 -12.13 -4.10
C ILE A 104 8.24 -11.35 -2.85
N LYS A 105 8.88 -10.20 -2.70
CA LYS A 105 8.56 -9.20 -1.71
C LYS A 105 7.80 -8.07 -2.38
N VAL A 106 6.59 -7.81 -1.88
CA VAL A 106 5.68 -6.80 -2.41
C VAL A 106 5.47 -5.75 -1.34
N GLY A 107 5.74 -4.48 -1.68
CA GLY A 107 5.48 -3.35 -0.80
C GLY A 107 4.11 -2.76 -1.08
N VAL A 108 3.21 -2.74 -0.09
CA VAL A 108 2.04 -1.88 -0.10
C VAL A 108 2.48 -0.51 0.36
N LYS A 109 2.52 0.43 -0.58
CA LYS A 109 3.21 1.70 -0.44
C LYS A 109 2.23 2.86 -0.44
N SER A 110 2.51 3.86 0.38
CA SER A 110 1.97 5.21 0.27
C SER A 110 3.13 6.19 0.11
N GLU A 111 2.86 7.50 0.09
CA GLU A 111 3.92 8.51 0.03
C GLU A 111 4.94 8.39 1.18
N THR A 112 4.48 7.98 2.37
CA THR A 112 5.29 8.01 3.61
C THR A 112 5.46 6.64 4.26
N LEU A 113 4.70 5.63 3.83
CA LEU A 113 4.70 4.29 4.43
C LEU A 113 4.98 3.22 3.38
N ASN A 114 5.60 2.13 3.82
CA ASN A 114 5.77 0.93 3.02
C ASN A 114 5.66 -0.30 3.94
N LYS A 115 4.69 -1.18 3.67
CA LYS A 115 4.49 -2.43 4.40
C LYS A 115 4.73 -3.61 3.46
N MET A 116 5.41 -4.62 3.97
CA MET A 116 5.85 -5.74 3.14
C MET A 116 4.88 -6.90 3.26
N LEU A 117 4.55 -7.47 2.11
CA LEU A 117 3.89 -8.74 1.92
C LEU A 117 4.89 -9.69 1.26
N TYR A 118 5.10 -10.85 1.86
CA TYR A 118 5.94 -11.90 1.30
C TYR A 118 5.06 -12.97 0.65
N ILE A 119 5.40 -13.37 -0.58
CA ILE A 119 4.67 -14.41 -1.29
C ILE A 119 5.66 -15.51 -1.65
N TYR A 120 5.35 -16.73 -1.19
CA TYR A 120 6.11 -17.94 -1.43
C TYR A 120 5.27 -18.90 -2.26
N GLN A 121 5.86 -19.46 -3.31
CA GLN A 121 5.28 -20.53 -4.10
C GLN A 121 6.29 -21.67 -4.24
N GLU A 122 5.86 -22.89 -3.92
CA GLU A 122 6.71 -24.08 -4.03
C GLU A 122 7.14 -24.36 -5.48
N ALA A 123 8.24 -25.12 -5.61
CA ALA A 123 8.65 -25.71 -6.88
C ALA A 123 7.69 -26.82 -7.30
N ARG A 124 7.62 -27.12 -8.60
CA ARG A 124 6.94 -28.32 -9.10
C ARG A 124 7.60 -29.56 -8.50
N GLU A 125 6.81 -30.48 -7.95
CA GLU A 125 7.32 -31.78 -7.52
C GLU A 125 7.97 -32.53 -8.72
N PRO A 126 9.17 -33.10 -8.55
CA PRO A 126 9.76 -33.93 -9.58
C PRO A 126 8.92 -35.20 -9.76
N ILE A 127 8.65 -35.55 -11.02
CA ILE A 127 7.96 -36.80 -11.35
C ILE A 127 8.91 -37.93 -10.91
N SER A 128 8.54 -38.68 -9.87
CA SER A 128 9.35 -39.81 -9.41
C SER A 128 9.47 -40.85 -10.54
N GLU A 129 10.70 -41.14 -10.94
CA GLU A 129 11.05 -42.19 -11.90
C GLU A 129 10.78 -43.56 -11.26
N GLN A 130 9.51 -44.00 -11.23
CA GLN A 130 9.10 -45.29 -10.66
C GLN A 130 8.30 -46.20 -11.62
N GLU A 131 8.36 -45.99 -12.93
CA GLU A 131 7.81 -46.94 -13.92
C GLU A 131 8.75 -47.20 -15.11
N ALA A 132 10.02 -47.50 -14.84
CA ALA A 132 10.89 -48.18 -15.80
C ALA A 132 11.30 -49.56 -15.27
N LYS A 133 10.32 -50.39 -14.90
CA LYS A 133 10.57 -51.83 -14.72
C LYS A 133 10.36 -52.49 -16.08
N PRO A 134 11.41 -52.93 -16.80
CA PRO A 134 11.20 -53.69 -18.03
C PRO A 134 10.48 -54.99 -17.66
N SER A 135 9.31 -55.22 -18.26
CA SER A 135 8.63 -56.51 -18.19
C SER A 135 9.49 -57.55 -18.89
N ALA A 136 10.26 -58.30 -18.11
CA ALA A 136 11.04 -59.43 -18.58
C ALA A 136 10.29 -60.73 -18.29
N LYS A 137 9.48 -61.17 -19.25
CA LYS A 137 9.45 -62.53 -19.85
C LYS A 137 8.18 -62.75 -20.64
#